data_AF-A0A8C9PYJ9-F1
#
_entry.id   AF-A0A8C9PYJ9-F1
#
_cell.length_a   1.000
_cell.length_b   1.000
_cell.length_c   1.000
_cell.angle_alpha   90.00
_cell.angle_beta   90.00
_cell.angle_gamma   90.00
#
_symmetry.space_group_name_H-M   'P 1'
#
loop_
_entity.id
_entity.type
_entity.pdbx_description
1 polymer ?
#
loop_
_entity_poly.entity_id
_entity_poly.type
_entity_poly.pdbx_seq_one_letter_code
_entity_poly.pdbx_strand_id
1 'polypeptide(L)'
;LALCVHPDLLNSPDFPEDAKRRAQRILQACGGHSLGAYSISSGIQLIREDVARYIERRDGGIPADPNNIFLSTGASDAIVTVLKLLVAGEGRRRTGVLIPVPQYPLYSATLAELDAVQVDYYLDEERTWALDVAELRRRLSQARDHCCPRAAEGAHTKGQEF
;
A
#
# COMPACT_ATOMS: atom_id res chain seq x y z
N LEU A 1 -3.59 -20.13 -10.17
CA LEU A 1 -3.00 -20.61 -8.89
C LEU A 1 -2.77 -22.11 -8.91
N ALA A 2 -3.81 -22.94 -9.10
CA ALA A 2 -3.65 -24.41 -9.19
C ALA A 2 -2.53 -24.84 -10.16
N LEU A 3 -2.51 -24.29 -11.38
CA LEU A 3 -1.47 -24.53 -12.40
C LEU A 3 -0.04 -24.15 -11.96
N CYS A 4 0.10 -23.20 -11.03
CA CYS A 4 1.42 -22.79 -10.53
C CYS A 4 1.86 -23.66 -9.34
N VAL A 5 0.91 -24.19 -8.56
CA VAL A 5 1.20 -25.08 -7.42
C VAL A 5 1.51 -26.50 -7.90
N HIS A 6 0.81 -26.97 -8.94
CA HIS A 6 1.03 -28.27 -9.56
C HIS A 6 1.22 -28.10 -11.08
N PRO A 7 2.47 -27.87 -11.55
CA PRO A 7 2.76 -27.58 -12.95
C PRO A 7 2.35 -28.67 -13.95
N ASP A 8 2.22 -29.93 -13.53
CA ASP A 8 1.78 -31.03 -14.42
C ASP A 8 0.38 -30.78 -15.00
N LEU A 9 -0.45 -29.99 -14.30
CA LEU A 9 -1.78 -29.57 -14.76
C LEU A 9 -1.73 -28.65 -16.00
N LEU A 10 -0.57 -28.12 -16.39
CA LEU A 10 -0.42 -27.36 -17.63
C LEU A 10 -0.78 -28.18 -18.87
N ASN A 11 -0.65 -29.51 -18.79
CA ASN A 11 -1.02 -30.43 -19.87
C ASN A 11 -2.51 -30.83 -19.83
N SER A 12 -3.25 -30.48 -18.78
CA SER A 12 -4.68 -30.82 -18.68
C SER A 12 -5.51 -30.01 -19.68
N PRO A 13 -6.50 -30.64 -20.35
CA PRO A 13 -7.46 -29.94 -21.19
C PRO A 13 -8.48 -29.12 -20.39
N ASP A 14 -8.55 -29.29 -19.06
CA ASP A 14 -9.58 -28.69 -18.21
C ASP A 14 -9.32 -27.21 -17.90
N PHE A 15 -8.12 -26.70 -18.23
CA PHE A 15 -7.74 -25.31 -17.99
C PHE A 15 -7.67 -24.51 -19.29
N PRO A 16 -8.17 -23.26 -19.29
CA PRO A 16 -8.09 -22.41 -20.47
C PRO A 16 -6.64 -21.98 -20.77
N GLU A 17 -6.36 -21.76 -22.05
CA GLU A 17 -5.00 -21.49 -22.54
C GLU A 17 -4.39 -20.19 -22.00
N ASP A 18 -5.22 -19.18 -21.71
CA ASP A 18 -4.74 -17.93 -21.12
C ASP A 18 -4.26 -18.12 -19.67
N ALA A 19 -4.96 -18.96 -18.89
CA ALA A 19 -4.54 -19.33 -17.54
C ALA A 19 -3.22 -20.12 -17.55
N LYS A 20 -3.06 -21.06 -18.51
CA LYS A 20 -1.80 -21.79 -18.72
C LYS A 20 -0.65 -20.87 -19.07
N ARG A 21 -0.85 -19.96 -20.04
CA ARG A 21 0.17 -18.95 -20.40
C ARG A 21 0.56 -18.07 -19.22
N ARG A 22 -0.41 -17.60 -18.43
CA ARG A 22 -0.14 -16.81 -17.22
C ARG A 22 0.65 -17.62 -16.20
N ALA A 23 0.28 -18.87 -15.96
CA ALA A 23 0.99 -19.74 -15.02
C ALA A 23 2.44 -20.00 -15.44
N GLN A 24 2.66 -20.37 -16.71
CA GLN A 24 4.01 -20.56 -17.27
C GLN A 24 4.86 -19.29 -17.14
N ARG A 25 4.30 -18.13 -17.48
CA ARG A 25 4.99 -16.84 -17.38
C ARG A 25 5.43 -16.55 -15.94
N ILE A 26 4.57 -16.82 -14.95
CA ILE A 26 4.89 -16.63 -13.53
C ILE A 26 5.97 -17.62 -13.07
N LEU A 27 5.83 -18.90 -13.41
CA LEU A 27 6.81 -19.92 -13.03
C LEU A 27 8.19 -19.59 -13.61
N GLN A 28 8.28 -19.19 -14.87
CA GLN A 28 9.54 -18.75 -15.52
C GLN A 28 10.21 -17.56 -14.82
N ALA A 29 9.43 -16.70 -14.16
CA ALA A 29 9.98 -15.57 -13.41
C ALA A 29 10.44 -15.95 -11.99
N CYS A 30 10.10 -17.14 -11.50
CA CYS A 30 10.52 -17.64 -10.20
C CYS A 30 11.88 -18.35 -10.30
N GLY A 31 12.68 -18.28 -9.24
CA GLY A 31 13.94 -19.04 -9.15
C GLY A 31 13.69 -20.54 -9.31
N GLY A 32 14.46 -21.21 -10.17
CA GLY A 32 14.30 -22.64 -10.41
C GLY A 32 12.92 -23.05 -10.95
N HIS A 33 12.16 -22.12 -11.55
CA HIS A 33 10.82 -22.36 -12.08
C HIS A 33 9.78 -22.81 -11.03
N SER A 34 10.02 -22.50 -9.75
CA SER A 34 9.20 -22.96 -8.64
C SER A 34 8.68 -21.81 -7.81
N LEU A 35 7.39 -21.86 -7.45
CA LEU A 35 6.77 -20.89 -6.53
C LEU A 35 7.40 -20.89 -5.13
N GLY A 36 8.03 -21.99 -4.72
CA GLY A 36 8.64 -22.11 -3.40
C GLY A 36 10.01 -21.44 -3.28
N ALA A 37 10.57 -20.96 -4.38
CA ALA A 37 11.85 -20.27 -4.36
C ALA A 37 11.70 -18.86 -3.76
N TYR A 38 12.73 -18.43 -3.02
CA TYR A 38 12.82 -17.05 -2.54
C TYR A 38 12.83 -16.07 -3.73
N SER A 39 12.06 -14.99 -3.60
CA SER A 39 12.23 -13.82 -4.45
C SER A 39 13.23 -12.84 -3.84
N ILE A 40 13.67 -11.86 -4.63
CA ILE A 40 14.31 -10.65 -4.08
C ILE A 40 13.32 -9.93 -3.14
N SER A 41 13.84 -9.11 -2.21
CA SER A 41 13.04 -8.48 -1.15
C SER A 41 11.94 -7.55 -1.66
N SER A 42 12.11 -6.91 -2.82
CA SER A 42 11.06 -6.08 -3.44
C SER A 42 9.99 -6.90 -4.18
N GLY A 43 10.23 -8.20 -4.37
CA GLY A 43 9.35 -9.11 -5.09
C GLY A 43 9.79 -9.42 -6.52
N ILE A 44 9.16 -10.42 -7.11
CA ILE A 44 9.45 -10.93 -8.47
C ILE A 44 9.34 -9.79 -9.48
N GLN A 45 10.42 -9.54 -10.24
CA GLN A 45 10.50 -8.43 -11.20
C GLN A 45 9.34 -8.42 -12.19
N LEU A 46 9.03 -9.57 -12.79
CA LEU A 46 7.92 -9.71 -13.73
C LEU A 46 6.59 -9.22 -13.16
N ILE A 47 6.33 -9.52 -11.88
CA ILE A 47 5.10 -9.12 -11.20
C ILE A 47 5.11 -7.61 -10.92
N ARG A 48 6.26 -7.05 -10.51
CA ARG A 48 6.42 -5.59 -10.36
C ARG A 48 6.15 -4.86 -11.68
N GLU A 49 6.65 -5.37 -12.80
CA GLU A 49 6.36 -4.81 -14.13
C GLU A 49 4.87 -4.91 -14.51
N ASP A 50 4.19 -5.99 -14.15
CA ASP A 50 2.73 -6.12 -14.34
C ASP A 50 1.95 -5.11 -13.52
N VAL A 51 2.35 -4.87 -12.27
CA VAL A 51 1.75 -3.85 -11.39
C VAL A 51 2.01 -2.44 -11.96
N ALA A 52 3.22 -2.14 -12.43
CA ALA A 52 3.54 -0.87 -13.07
C ALA A 52 2.64 -0.60 -14.29
N ARG A 53 2.55 -1.59 -15.20
CA ARG A 53 1.65 -1.49 -16.37
C ARG A 53 0.19 -1.34 -15.99
N TYR A 54 -0.24 -1.96 -14.87
CA TYR A 54 -1.60 -1.80 -14.38
C TYR A 54 -1.85 -0.37 -13.88
N ILE A 55 -0.95 0.19 -13.08
CA ILE A 55 -1.01 1.57 -12.59
C ILE A 55 -1.04 2.56 -13.75
N GLU A 56 -0.13 2.40 -14.72
CA GLU A 56 -0.07 3.25 -15.90
C GLU A 56 -1.37 3.24 -16.71
N ARG A 57 -1.97 2.06 -16.93
CA ARG A 57 -3.27 1.96 -17.62
C ARG A 57 -4.41 2.60 -16.81
N ARG A 58 -4.43 2.40 -15.49
CA ARG A 58 -5.45 2.98 -14.60
C ARG A 58 -5.36 4.52 -14.60
N ASP A 59 -4.15 5.05 -14.62
CA ASP A 59 -3.86 6.48 -14.49
C ASP A 59 -3.81 7.20 -15.85
N GLY A 60 -4.38 6.61 -16.90
CA GLY A 60 -4.52 7.26 -18.21
C GLY A 60 -3.23 7.38 -19.02
N GLY A 61 -2.27 6.48 -18.80
CA GLY A 61 -0.97 6.47 -19.49
C GLY A 61 0.16 7.20 -18.74
N ILE A 62 -0.05 7.58 -17.47
CA ILE A 62 1.01 8.13 -16.63
C ILE A 62 2.01 7.01 -16.28
N PRO A 63 3.29 7.13 -16.67
CA PRO A 63 4.25 6.04 -16.47
C PRO A 63 4.46 5.71 -14.99
N ALA A 64 4.51 4.41 -14.69
CA ALA A 64 4.91 3.89 -13.38
C ALA A 64 6.22 3.10 -13.50
N ASP A 65 7.19 3.38 -12.63
CA ASP A 65 8.48 2.66 -12.61
C ASP A 65 8.38 1.39 -11.75
N PRO A 66 8.65 0.19 -12.30
CA PRO A 66 8.71 -1.06 -11.54
C PRO A 66 9.69 -1.06 -10.35
N ASN A 67 10.70 -0.19 -10.35
CA ASN A 67 11.65 -0.03 -9.25
C ASN A 67 11.06 0.70 -8.03
N ASN A 68 9.93 1.39 -8.21
CA ASN A 68 9.18 2.03 -7.12
C ASN A 68 8.09 1.10 -6.54
N ILE A 69 8.04 -0.16 -6.97
CA ILE A 69 7.02 -1.13 -6.56
C ILE A 69 7.63 -2.16 -5.64
N PHE A 70 7.05 -2.29 -4.44
CA PHE A 70 7.44 -3.28 -3.45
C PHE A 70 6.25 -4.19 -3.17
N LEU A 71 6.41 -5.49 -3.43
CA LEU A 71 5.41 -6.49 -3.07
C LEU A 71 5.51 -6.75 -1.56
N SER A 72 4.36 -6.91 -0.91
CA SER A 72 4.23 -7.08 0.53
C SER A 72 3.25 -8.20 0.85
N THR A 73 3.23 -8.63 2.11
CA THR A 73 2.27 -9.62 2.61
C THR A 73 0.91 -8.98 2.93
N GLY A 74 0.33 -8.35 1.90
CA GLY A 74 -0.89 -7.54 2.01
C GLY A 74 -0.62 -6.09 2.41
N ALA A 75 -1.65 -5.24 2.28
CA ALA A 75 -1.52 -3.81 2.51
C ALA A 75 -1.11 -3.44 3.94
N SER A 76 -1.52 -4.24 4.94
CA SER A 76 -1.19 -3.99 6.35
C SER A 76 0.32 -4.02 6.61
N ASP A 77 1.02 -5.01 6.05
CA ASP A 77 2.46 -5.15 6.15
C ASP A 77 3.21 -3.97 5.50
N ALA A 78 2.72 -3.53 4.33
CA ALA A 78 3.26 -2.34 3.66
C ALA A 78 3.07 -1.06 4.50
N ILE A 79 1.88 -0.83 5.05
CA ILE A 79 1.58 0.34 5.89
C ILE A 79 2.50 0.35 7.12
N VAL A 80 2.59 -0.77 7.83
CA VAL A 80 3.45 -0.89 9.02
C VAL A 80 4.91 -0.65 8.67
N THR A 81 5.40 -1.20 7.55
CA THR A 81 6.79 -1.00 7.09
C THR A 81 7.08 0.46 6.81
N VAL A 82 6.19 1.16 6.09
CA VAL A 82 6.37 2.59 5.80
C VAL A 82 6.33 3.43 7.08
N LEU A 83 5.41 3.15 8.00
CA LEU A 83 5.35 3.86 9.29
C LEU A 83 6.62 3.62 10.11
N LYS A 84 7.13 2.38 10.18
CA LYS A 84 8.40 2.06 10.84
C LYS A 84 9.58 2.84 10.29
N LEU A 85 9.62 3.09 8.98
CA LEU A 85 10.68 3.87 8.34
C LEU A 85 10.58 5.38 8.66
N LEU A 86 9.36 5.89 8.84
CA LEU A 86 9.11 7.32 9.04
C LEU A 86 9.17 7.75 10.51
N VAL A 87 8.81 6.86 11.43
CA VAL A 87 8.76 7.16 12.86
C VAL A 87 10.18 7.24 13.45
N ALA A 88 10.50 8.43 13.94
CA ALA A 88 11.74 8.73 14.63
C ALA A 88 11.57 9.88 15.64
N GLY A 89 12.58 10.07 16.48
CA GLY A 89 12.71 11.18 17.41
C GLY A 89 11.97 11.00 18.73
N GLU A 90 12.23 11.89 19.67
CA GLU A 90 11.69 11.85 21.03
C GLU A 90 11.13 13.22 21.46
N GLY A 91 10.27 13.22 22.47
CA GLY A 91 9.63 14.43 22.99
C GLY A 91 8.99 15.25 21.87
N ARG A 92 9.30 16.55 21.80
CA ARG A 92 8.78 17.46 20.75
C ARG A 92 9.25 17.12 19.32
N ARG A 93 10.30 16.33 19.16
CA ARG A 93 10.81 15.90 17.84
C ARG A 93 10.25 14.56 17.40
N ARG A 94 9.46 13.89 18.26
CA ARG A 94 8.80 12.64 17.94
C ARG A 94 7.91 12.81 16.71
N THR A 95 7.91 11.79 15.87
CA THR A 95 7.15 11.82 14.63
C THR A 95 5.64 11.86 14.90
N GLY A 96 4.97 12.82 14.30
CA GLY A 96 3.53 12.94 14.26
C GLY A 96 2.97 12.42 12.93
N VAL A 97 1.89 11.66 12.98
CA VAL A 97 1.19 11.15 11.80
C VAL A 97 -0.26 11.60 11.85
N LEU A 98 -0.70 12.28 10.80
CA LEU A 98 -2.08 12.73 10.66
C LEU A 98 -2.95 11.56 10.20
N ILE A 99 -4.03 11.25 10.92
CA ILE A 99 -4.99 10.21 10.56
C ILE A 99 -6.43 10.76 10.60
N PRO A 100 -7.32 10.35 9.66
CA PRO A 100 -8.70 10.77 9.64
C PRO A 100 -9.46 10.22 10.84
N VAL A 101 -10.59 10.83 11.16
CA VAL A 101 -11.59 10.28 12.07
C VAL A 101 -12.95 10.38 11.38
N PRO A 102 -13.67 9.26 11.22
CA PRO A 102 -13.33 7.87 11.59
C PRO A 102 -12.23 7.25 10.69
N GLN A 103 -11.56 6.19 11.17
CA GLN A 103 -10.46 5.52 10.44
C GLN A 103 -10.41 4.01 10.63
N TYR A 104 -9.64 3.35 9.75
CA TYR A 104 -9.30 1.94 9.84
C TYR A 104 -8.28 1.68 10.96
N PRO A 105 -8.63 0.98 12.07
CA PRO A 105 -7.86 0.95 13.32
C PRO A 105 -6.38 0.53 13.25
N LEU A 106 -5.93 -0.04 12.12
CA LEU A 106 -4.54 -0.40 11.89
C LEU A 106 -3.59 0.78 12.13
N TYR A 107 -3.93 2.00 11.68
CA TYR A 107 -3.04 3.14 11.84
C TYR A 107 -2.85 3.51 13.30
N SER A 108 -3.94 3.71 14.06
CA SER A 108 -3.87 4.00 15.50
C SER A 108 -3.11 2.92 16.28
N ALA A 109 -3.33 1.64 15.97
CA ALA A 109 -2.62 0.54 16.62
C ALA A 109 -1.11 0.58 16.32
N THR A 110 -0.74 0.79 15.06
CA THR A 110 0.66 0.86 14.64
C THR A 110 1.36 2.08 15.22
N LEU A 111 0.70 3.24 15.28
CA LEU A 111 1.29 4.45 15.87
C LEU A 111 1.55 4.28 17.36
N ALA A 112 0.63 3.62 18.07
CA ALA A 112 0.83 3.28 19.48
C ALA A 112 2.00 2.31 19.69
N GLU A 113 2.13 1.26 18.85
CA GLU A 113 3.25 0.31 18.89
C GLU A 113 4.60 0.99 18.65
N LEU A 114 4.65 1.96 17.72
CA LEU A 114 5.86 2.67 17.35
C LEU A 114 6.16 3.90 18.23
N ASP A 115 5.38 4.14 19.27
CA ASP A 115 5.48 5.32 20.14
C ASP A 115 5.48 6.64 19.32
N ALA A 116 4.66 6.69 18.27
CA ALA A 116 4.45 7.86 17.43
C ALA A 116 3.28 8.72 17.94
N VAL A 117 3.26 10.00 17.57
CA VAL A 117 2.17 10.90 17.95
C VAL A 117 1.04 10.80 16.93
N GLN A 118 -0.12 10.32 17.36
CA GLN A 118 -1.35 10.35 16.57
C GLN A 118 -1.90 11.78 16.52
N VAL A 119 -2.17 12.29 15.32
CA VAL A 119 -2.76 13.61 15.09
C VAL A 119 -4.07 13.45 14.31
N ASP A 120 -5.18 13.51 15.01
CA ASP A 120 -6.49 13.28 14.39
C ASP A 120 -6.92 14.49 13.54
N TYR A 121 -7.39 14.27 12.32
CA TYR A 121 -8.15 15.25 11.56
C TYR A 121 -9.55 14.72 11.26
N TYR A 122 -10.57 15.57 11.39
CA TYR A 122 -11.95 15.13 11.25
C TYR A 122 -12.42 15.26 9.81
N LEU A 123 -13.09 14.22 9.32
CA LEU A 123 -13.78 14.26 8.04
C LEU A 123 -15.14 14.94 8.21
N ASP A 124 -15.56 15.66 7.18
CA ASP A 124 -16.83 16.39 7.19
C ASP A 124 -17.99 15.45 6.82
N GLU A 125 -18.73 14.99 7.83
CA GLU A 125 -19.87 14.09 7.66
C GLU A 125 -20.97 14.68 6.78
N GLU A 126 -21.27 15.99 6.91
CA GLU A 126 -22.29 16.68 6.11
C GLU A 126 -21.89 16.75 4.63
N ARG A 127 -20.58 16.73 4.35
CA ARG A 127 -20.02 16.72 2.99
C ARG A 127 -19.58 15.33 2.54
N THR A 128 -20.29 14.29 2.98
CA THR A 128 -20.02 12.89 2.57
C THR A 128 -18.61 12.43 2.97
N TRP A 129 -18.24 12.71 4.22
CA TRP A 129 -16.91 12.40 4.77
C TRP A 129 -15.77 13.06 3.98
N ALA A 130 -16.00 14.29 3.51
CA ALA A 130 -15.01 15.02 2.73
C ALA A 130 -13.79 15.39 3.58
N LEU A 131 -12.61 15.31 2.97
CA LEU A 131 -11.40 15.89 3.55
C LEU A 131 -11.46 17.42 3.46
N ASP A 132 -11.40 18.09 4.62
CA ASP A 132 -11.25 19.53 4.70
C ASP A 132 -9.78 19.93 4.87
N VAL A 133 -9.25 20.67 3.91
CA VAL A 133 -7.87 21.17 3.94
C VAL A 133 -7.67 22.20 5.05
N ALA A 134 -8.70 22.97 5.42
CA ALA A 134 -8.61 23.94 6.51
C ALA A 134 -8.49 23.22 7.86
N GLU A 135 -9.31 22.19 8.10
CA GLU A 135 -9.16 21.26 9.22
C GLU A 135 -7.74 20.68 9.29
N LEU A 136 -7.26 20.11 8.18
CA LEU A 136 -5.93 19.47 8.12
C LEU A 136 -4.81 20.45 8.48
N ARG A 137 -4.87 21.69 7.96
CA ARG A 137 -3.91 22.77 8.28
C ARG A 137 -3.98 23.20 9.74
N ARG A 138 -5.17 23.25 10.33
CA ARG A 138 -5.37 23.59 11.74
C ARG A 138 -4.72 22.53 12.63
N ARG A 139 -5.01 21.25 12.37
CA ARG A 139 -4.44 20.12 13.12
C ARG A 139 -2.93 20.02 12.96
N LEU A 140 -2.42 20.23 11.74
CA LEU A 140 -0.99 20.29 11.47
C LEU A 140 -0.30 21.40 12.28
N SER A 141 -0.89 22.58 12.36
CA SER A 141 -0.34 23.71 13.12
C SER A 141 -0.30 23.43 14.62
N GLN A 142 -1.39 22.92 15.19
CA GLN A 142 -1.48 22.54 16.61
C GLN A 142 -0.47 21.44 16.97
N ALA A 143 -0.32 20.44 16.11
CA ALA A 143 0.58 19.32 16.34
C ALA A 143 2.06 19.74 16.44
N ARG A 144 2.46 20.83 15.77
CA ARG A 144 3.84 21.34 15.81
C ARG A 144 4.27 21.83 17.19
N ASP A 145 3.33 22.11 18.10
CA ASP A 145 3.64 22.53 19.47
C ASP A 145 4.20 21.38 20.33
N HIS A 146 3.88 20.12 19.97
CA HIS A 146 4.18 18.96 20.78
C HIS A 146 4.77 17.75 20.02
N CYS A 147 4.82 17.77 18.69
CA CYS A 147 5.48 16.75 17.86
C CYS A 147 6.03 17.32 16.55
N CYS A 148 6.65 16.46 15.73
CA CYS A 148 7.11 16.78 14.38
C CYS A 148 6.24 16.03 13.34
N PRO A 149 5.19 16.65 12.78
CA PRO A 149 4.36 16.01 11.77
C PRO A 149 5.15 15.69 10.50
N ARG A 150 5.14 14.43 10.06
CA ARG A 150 5.94 13.96 8.89
C ARG A 150 5.14 13.19 7.85
N ALA A 151 3.97 12.67 8.21
CA ALA A 151 3.13 11.87 7.32
C ALA A 151 1.66 12.16 7.56
N ALA A 152 0.84 11.91 6.56
CA ALA A 152 -0.61 11.94 6.64
C ALA A 152 -1.18 10.72 5.92
N GLU A 153 -2.13 10.03 6.53
CA GLU A 153 -2.99 9.12 5.79
C GLU A 153 -3.97 9.97 4.96
N GLY A 154 -4.10 9.65 3.68
CA GLY A 154 -5.05 10.32 2.79
C GLY A 154 -6.42 9.66 2.86
N ALA A 155 -7.44 10.40 3.29
CA ALA A 155 -8.82 9.97 3.16
C ALA A 155 -9.28 10.11 1.70
N HIS A 156 -9.80 9.01 1.12
CA HIS A 156 -10.41 9.06 -0.20
C HIS A 156 -11.85 9.56 -0.08
N THR A 157 -12.09 10.77 -0.58
CA THR A 157 -13.46 11.19 -0.89
C THR A 157 -13.90 10.43 -2.12
N LYS A 158 -14.94 9.60 -2.01
CA LYS A 158 -15.61 9.08 -3.20
C LYS A 158 -16.15 10.29 -3.95
N GLY A 159 -15.40 10.75 -4.95
CA GLY A 159 -15.90 11.70 -5.92
C GLY A 159 -17.16 11.12 -6.54
N GLN A 160 -18.22 11.92 -6.57
CA GLN A 160 -19.46 11.61 -7.24
C GLN A 160 -19.18 11.24 -8.71
N GLU A 161 -19.17 9.95 -9.02
CA GLU A 161 -19.47 9.46 -10.36
C GLU A 161 -20.97 9.16 -10.38
N PHE A 162 -21.74 10.09 -10.96
CA PHE A 162 -23.05 9.84 -11.55
C PHE A 162 -22.92 9.97 -13.06
#